data_AF-A0A972KBA9-F1
#
_entry.id   AF-A0A972KBA9-F1
#
_cell.length_a   1.000
_cell.length_b   1.000
_cell.length_c   1.000
_cell.angle_alpha   90.00
_cell.angle_beta   90.00
_cell.angle_gamma   90.00
#
_symmetry.space_group_name_H-M   'P 1'
#
loop_
_entity.id
_entity.type
_entity.pdbx_description
1 polymer ?
#
loop_
_entity_poly.entity_id
_entity_poly.type
_entity_poly.pdbx_seq_one_letter_code
_entity_poly.pdbx_strand_id
1 'polypeptide(L)'
;MTVLPDFPLPATTGLHLRMVANLKALTAVGLESHVLWFSTPGRRCGEVDLDEIAKLASGVRHGGQRVEQHELPLLRRLISKVRFASMGLTGWPRTNYPYSIRYDAIGGAEALRTEAKRLKPDAVILPSQLMHWCEVLDPSVTVVIDAADVLTDVTARL
;
A
#
# COMPACT_ATOMS: atom_id res chain seq x y z
N MET A 1 2.45 1.95 -10.69
CA MET A 1 1.25 1.80 -9.82
C MET A 1 1.65 1.99 -8.37
N THR A 2 0.84 2.68 -7.57
CA THR A 2 1.12 3.01 -6.16
C THR A 2 0.03 2.48 -5.25
N VAL A 3 0.40 1.76 -4.18
CA VAL A 3 -0.55 1.25 -3.20
C VAL A 3 -0.71 2.25 -2.05
N LEU A 4 -1.96 2.69 -1.81
CA LEU A 4 -2.30 3.64 -0.75
C LEU A 4 -3.16 2.99 0.34
N PRO A 5 -2.57 2.56 1.46
CA PRO A 5 -3.30 1.99 2.59
C PRO A 5 -3.95 3.09 3.43
N ASP A 6 -5.28 3.04 3.60
CA ASP A 6 -6.05 3.94 4.46
C ASP A 6 -5.63 5.41 4.34
N PHE A 7 -5.68 5.93 3.12
CA PHE A 7 -5.29 7.30 2.85
C PHE A 7 -6.40 8.29 3.24
N PRO A 8 -6.20 9.18 4.22
CA PRO A 8 -7.07 10.32 4.47
C PRO A 8 -6.66 11.50 3.60
N LEU A 9 -7.67 12.23 3.10
CA LEU A 9 -7.50 13.54 2.49
C LEU A 9 -8.18 14.59 3.38
N PRO A 10 -7.50 15.70 3.73
CA PRO A 10 -6.08 15.95 3.47
C PRO A 10 -5.17 14.99 4.24
N ALA A 11 -3.92 14.86 3.81
CA ALA A 11 -2.94 14.00 4.46
C ALA A 11 -2.70 14.41 5.93
N THR A 12 -3.05 13.52 6.86
CA THR A 12 -2.96 13.79 8.32
C THR A 12 -1.72 13.21 8.99
N THR A 13 -0.89 12.44 8.27
CA THR A 13 0.31 11.80 8.84
C THR A 13 1.50 11.97 7.92
N GLY A 14 2.71 11.83 8.46
CA GLY A 14 3.94 11.86 7.66
C GLY A 14 3.99 10.77 6.58
N LEU A 15 3.39 9.60 6.82
CA LEU A 15 3.24 8.54 5.81
C LEU A 15 2.38 9.03 4.64
N HIS A 16 1.24 9.64 4.94
CA HIS A 16 0.32 10.14 3.91
C HIS A 16 0.96 11.28 3.10
N LEU A 17 1.66 12.21 3.77
CA LEU A 17 2.38 13.28 3.09
C LEU A 17 3.45 12.75 2.15
N ARG A 18 4.20 11.72 2.57
CA ARG A 18 5.21 11.07 1.72
C ARG A 18 4.60 10.45 0.47
N MET A 19 3.51 9.70 0.64
CA MET A 19 2.78 9.10 -0.47
C MET A 19 2.21 10.15 -1.45
N VAL A 20 1.65 11.27 -0.97
CA VAL A 20 1.28 12.41 -1.84
C VAL A 20 2.50 12.92 -2.60
N ALA A 21 3.60 13.15 -1.88
CA ALA A 21 4.81 13.72 -2.46
C ALA A 21 5.40 12.81 -3.55
N ASN A 22 5.40 11.49 -3.32
CA ASN A 22 5.84 10.51 -4.30
C ASN A 22 4.95 10.52 -5.55
N LEU A 23 3.62 10.55 -5.39
CA LEU A 23 2.71 10.68 -6.54
C LEU A 23 2.96 11.97 -7.34
N LYS A 24 3.08 13.11 -6.65
CA LYS A 24 3.40 14.40 -7.29
C LYS A 24 4.72 14.34 -8.04
N ALA A 25 5.74 13.73 -7.45
CA ALA A 25 7.05 13.61 -8.07
C ALA A 25 7.01 12.75 -9.34
N LEU A 26 6.32 11.61 -9.31
CA LEU A 26 6.12 10.74 -10.48
C LEU A 26 5.39 11.47 -11.61
N THR A 27 4.31 12.18 -11.30
CA THR A 27 3.58 12.98 -12.28
C THR A 27 4.46 14.10 -12.85
N ALA A 28 5.26 14.78 -12.00
CA ALA A 28 6.13 15.86 -12.43
C ALA A 28 7.24 15.40 -13.39
N VAL A 29 7.71 14.15 -13.27
CA VAL A 29 8.67 13.55 -14.22
C VAL A 29 7.99 12.90 -15.43
N GLY A 30 6.68 13.05 -15.58
CA GLY A 30 5.92 12.57 -16.74
C GLY A 30 5.54 11.08 -16.69
N LEU A 31 5.66 10.42 -15.54
CA LEU A 31 5.28 9.02 -15.40
C LEU A 31 3.77 8.87 -15.21
N GLU A 32 3.19 7.89 -15.93
CA GLU A 32 1.81 7.48 -15.74
C GLU A 32 1.66 6.77 -14.39
N SER A 33 0.80 7.29 -13.52
CA SER A 33 0.63 6.75 -12.17
C SER A 33 -0.80 6.26 -11.96
N HIS A 34 -0.96 4.98 -11.61
CA HIS A 34 -2.22 4.39 -11.18
C HIS A 34 -2.20 4.12 -9.69
N VAL A 35 -3.28 4.40 -8.98
CA VAL A 35 -3.41 4.20 -7.54
C VAL A 35 -4.33 3.04 -7.24
N LEU A 36 -3.85 2.11 -6.40
CA LEU A 36 -4.69 1.12 -5.72
C LEU A 36 -4.89 1.55 -4.26
N TRP A 37 -6.09 2.02 -3.95
CA TRP A 37 -6.42 2.61 -2.65
C TRP A 37 -7.29 1.69 -1.80
N PHE A 38 -6.94 1.55 -0.52
CA PHE A 38 -7.73 0.84 0.48
C PHE A 38 -8.30 1.83 1.49
N SER A 39 -9.58 1.72 1.83
CA SER A 39 -10.27 2.67 2.70
C SER A 39 -10.53 2.11 4.10
N THR A 40 -10.92 2.98 5.03
CA THR A 40 -11.39 2.62 6.37
C THR A 40 -12.91 2.39 6.38
N PRO A 41 -13.43 1.37 7.09
CA PRO A 41 -14.86 1.16 7.26
C PRO A 41 -15.54 2.40 7.85
N GLY A 42 -16.72 2.75 7.32
CA GLY A 42 -17.47 3.92 7.77
C GLY A 42 -17.04 5.26 7.16
N ARG A 43 -15.87 5.35 6.52
CA ARG A 43 -15.53 6.49 5.64
C ARG A 43 -16.27 6.29 4.33
N ARG A 44 -17.34 7.06 4.08
CA ARG A 44 -18.11 6.94 2.83
C ARG A 44 -17.19 7.25 1.65
N CYS A 45 -17.34 6.55 0.52
CA CYS A 45 -16.63 6.85 -0.75
C CYS A 45 -16.86 8.28 -1.30
N GLY A 46 -17.58 9.15 -0.59
CA GLY A 46 -17.76 10.57 -0.91
C GLY A 46 -17.19 11.56 0.13
N GLU A 47 -16.50 11.08 1.18
CA GLU A 47 -15.74 11.94 2.13
C GLU A 47 -14.23 11.97 1.83
N VAL A 48 -13.80 11.13 0.89
CA VAL A 48 -12.47 11.23 0.28
C VAL A 48 -12.69 12.02 -0.99
N ASP A 49 -12.03 13.17 -1.11
CA ASP A 49 -11.95 13.90 -2.36
C ASP A 49 -11.12 13.07 -3.35
N LEU A 50 -11.76 12.07 -3.96
CA LEU A 50 -11.15 11.27 -5.01
C LEU A 50 -10.73 12.16 -6.18
N ASP A 51 -11.28 13.37 -6.33
CA ASP A 51 -10.83 14.33 -7.33
C ASP A 51 -9.44 14.86 -7.00
N GLU A 52 -9.03 14.97 -5.73
CA GLU A 52 -7.64 15.28 -5.36
C GLU A 52 -6.66 14.16 -5.70
N ILE A 53 -7.00 12.89 -5.46
CA ILE A 53 -6.13 11.78 -5.88
C ILE A 53 -6.18 11.60 -7.40
N ALA A 54 -7.34 11.80 -8.03
CA ALA A 54 -7.49 11.74 -9.49
C ALA A 54 -6.74 12.88 -10.20
N LYS A 55 -6.49 14.02 -9.53
CA LYS A 55 -5.57 15.05 -10.03
C LYS A 55 -4.10 14.63 -9.96
N LEU A 56 -3.76 13.63 -9.14
CA LEU A 56 -2.38 13.16 -8.89
C LEU A 56 -2.06 11.82 -9.53
N ALA A 57 -3.05 11.17 -10.15
CA ALA A 57 -2.92 9.85 -10.74
C ALA A 57 -3.80 9.74 -11.98
N SER A 58 -3.28 9.08 -13.01
CA SER A 58 -3.98 8.77 -14.26
C SER A 58 -5.17 7.83 -14.05
N GLY A 59 -5.22 7.11 -12.93
CA GLY A 59 -6.32 6.25 -12.55
C GLY A 59 -6.32 5.90 -11.08
N VAL A 60 -7.50 5.73 -10.50
CA VAL A 60 -7.69 5.34 -9.10
C VAL A 60 -8.65 4.15 -9.04
N ARG A 61 -8.22 3.08 -8.36
CA ARG A 61 -9.04 1.89 -8.11
C ARG A 61 -9.16 1.66 -6.61
N HIS A 62 -10.38 1.39 -6.15
CA HIS A 62 -10.62 0.95 -4.78
C HIS A 62 -10.34 -0.56 -4.64
N GLY A 63 -9.43 -0.90 -3.73
CA GLY A 63 -9.03 -2.27 -3.40
C GLY A 63 -9.82 -2.90 -2.25
N GLY A 64 -10.73 -2.14 -1.62
CA GLY A 64 -11.58 -2.62 -0.53
C GLY A 64 -11.46 -1.81 0.76
N GLN A 65 -12.34 -2.12 1.71
CA GLN A 65 -12.36 -1.51 3.03
C GLN A 65 -11.57 -2.39 4.00
N ARG A 66 -10.49 -1.88 4.61
CA ARG A 66 -9.68 -2.63 5.57
C ARG A 66 -10.52 -3.06 6.77
N VAL A 67 -10.22 -4.19 7.40
CA VAL A 67 -10.90 -4.54 8.65
C VAL A 67 -10.41 -3.65 9.79
N GLU A 68 -11.30 -3.19 10.67
CA GLU A 68 -10.85 -2.43 11.85
C GLU A 68 -10.19 -3.33 12.89
N GLN A 69 -9.26 -2.75 13.67
CA GLN A 69 -8.49 -3.52 14.65
C GLN A 69 -9.40 -4.21 15.69
N HIS A 70 -10.54 -3.61 16.02
CA HIS A 70 -11.50 -4.14 16.99
C HIS A 70 -12.41 -5.23 16.40
N GLU A 71 -12.59 -5.26 15.08
CA GLU A 71 -13.37 -6.27 14.36
C GLU A 71 -12.57 -7.56 14.11
N LEU A 72 -11.23 -7.49 14.18
CA LEU A 72 -10.38 -8.68 14.08
C LEU A 72 -10.58 -9.60 15.29
N PRO A 73 -10.70 -10.93 15.09
CA PRO A 73 -10.79 -11.89 16.18
C PRO A 73 -9.65 -11.72 17.20
N LEU A 74 -9.98 -11.72 18.49
CA LEU A 74 -9.01 -11.51 19.59
C LEU A 74 -7.80 -12.44 19.47
N LEU A 75 -8.06 -13.71 19.15
CA LEU A 75 -7.03 -14.73 18.96
C LEU A 75 -6.06 -14.32 17.83
N ARG A 76 -6.58 -13.81 16.71
CA ARG A 76 -5.77 -13.37 15.57
C ARG A 76 -4.91 -12.16 15.95
N ARG A 77 -5.46 -11.20 16.70
CA ARG A 77 -4.72 -10.02 17.19
C ARG A 77 -3.60 -10.41 18.16
N LEU A 78 -3.89 -11.35 19.07
CA LEU A 78 -2.93 -11.81 20.07
C LEU A 78 -1.79 -12.61 19.43
N ILE A 79 -2.12 -13.58 18.57
CA ILE A 79 -1.13 -14.38 17.82
C ILE A 79 -0.18 -13.45 17.06
N SER A 80 -0.71 -12.43 16.39
CA SER A 80 0.12 -11.52 15.60
C SER A 80 1.03 -10.63 16.42
N LYS A 81 0.59 -10.16 17.59
CA LYS A 81 1.45 -9.42 18.52
C LYS A 81 2.52 -10.31 19.12
N VAL A 82 2.16 -11.54 19.53
CA VAL A 82 3.10 -12.52 20.08
C VAL A 82 4.13 -12.91 19.02
N ARG A 83 3.70 -13.19 17.79
CA ARG A 83 4.58 -13.49 16.66
C ARG A 83 5.54 -12.33 16.38
N PHE A 84 5.05 -11.09 16.41
CA PHE A 84 5.89 -9.92 16.21
C PHE A 84 6.93 -9.76 17.33
N ALA A 85 6.52 -9.92 18.58
CA ALA A 85 7.42 -9.84 19.72
C ALA A 85 8.48 -10.96 19.70
N SER A 86 8.07 -12.20 19.44
CA SER A 86 8.99 -13.33 19.37
C SER A 86 9.99 -13.18 18.24
N MET A 87 9.58 -12.74 17.06
CA MET A 87 10.50 -12.48 15.93
C MET A 87 11.48 -11.33 16.25
N GLY A 88 11.04 -10.30 16.99
CA GLY A 88 11.92 -9.24 17.49
C GLY A 88 12.99 -9.74 18.46
N LEU A 89 12.66 -10.77 19.27
CA LEU A 89 13.59 -11.38 20.23
C LEU A 89 14.50 -12.43 19.59
N THR A 90 14.03 -13.18 18.60
CA THR A 90 14.79 -14.27 17.96
C THR A 90 15.60 -13.83 16.74
N GLY A 91 15.42 -12.59 16.28
CA GLY A 91 16.08 -12.08 15.07
C GLY A 91 15.60 -12.76 13.78
N TRP A 92 14.47 -13.46 13.82
CA TRP A 92 13.94 -14.15 12.64
C TRP A 92 13.46 -13.15 11.56
N PRO A 93 13.63 -13.50 10.27
CA PRO A 93 13.19 -12.64 9.18
C PRO A 93 11.70 -12.34 9.30
N ARG A 94 11.34 -11.06 9.16
CA ARG A 94 9.96 -10.62 9.21
C ARG A 94 9.25 -11.04 7.93
N THR A 95 8.21 -11.86 8.06
CA THR A 95 7.34 -12.17 6.91
C THR A 95 6.21 -11.17 6.76
N ASN A 96 5.51 -10.75 7.83
CA ASN A 96 4.38 -9.78 7.73
C ASN A 96 4.42 -8.75 8.87
N TYR A 97 4.02 -7.51 8.60
CA TYR A 97 3.94 -6.45 9.60
C TYR A 97 2.60 -6.49 10.35
N PRO A 98 2.50 -6.26 11.68
CA PRO A 98 1.24 -6.40 12.43
C PRO A 98 0.10 -5.50 11.91
N TYR A 99 0.44 -4.36 11.33
CA TYR A 99 -0.55 -3.44 10.78
C TYR A 99 -1.06 -3.86 9.39
N SER A 100 -0.42 -4.83 8.72
CA SER A 100 -0.86 -5.37 7.42
C SER A 100 -2.08 -6.26 7.52
N ILE A 101 -2.31 -6.89 8.69
CA ILE A 101 -3.32 -7.93 8.89
C ILE A 101 -4.73 -7.45 8.53
N ARG A 102 -5.00 -6.16 8.74
CA ARG A 102 -6.27 -5.51 8.40
C ARG A 102 -6.55 -5.55 6.90
N TYR A 103 -5.49 -5.46 6.09
CA TYR A 103 -5.54 -5.51 4.63
C TYR A 103 -5.42 -6.96 4.12
N ASP A 104 -4.62 -7.80 4.79
CA ASP A 104 -4.55 -9.23 4.47
C ASP A 104 -5.92 -9.91 4.70
N ALA A 105 -6.67 -9.48 5.71
CA ALA A 105 -8.00 -9.99 6.02
C ALA A 105 -9.05 -9.75 4.91
N ILE A 106 -8.82 -8.77 4.04
CA ILE A 106 -9.69 -8.48 2.88
C ILE A 106 -9.11 -8.98 1.56
N GLY A 107 -8.03 -9.76 1.58
CA GLY A 107 -7.37 -10.23 0.37
C GLY A 107 -6.64 -9.13 -0.41
N GLY A 108 -6.10 -8.11 0.28
CA GLY A 108 -5.45 -6.96 -0.36
C GLY A 108 -4.30 -7.33 -1.32
N ALA A 109 -3.56 -8.41 -1.02
CA ALA A 109 -2.54 -8.94 -1.93
C ALA A 109 -3.14 -9.46 -3.25
N GLU A 110 -4.30 -10.12 -3.22
CA GLU A 110 -4.96 -10.60 -4.45
C GLU A 110 -5.55 -9.43 -5.24
N ALA A 111 -6.07 -8.40 -4.57
CA ALA A 111 -6.48 -7.15 -5.21
C ALA A 111 -5.29 -6.48 -5.92
N LEU A 112 -4.12 -6.42 -5.27
CA LEU A 112 -2.88 -5.93 -5.87
C LEU A 112 -2.49 -6.75 -7.10
N ARG A 113 -2.44 -8.08 -6.98
CA ARG A 113 -2.11 -8.98 -8.09
C ARG A 113 -3.05 -8.79 -9.27
N THR A 114 -4.35 -8.70 -9.00
CA THR A 114 -5.38 -8.51 -10.04
C THR A 114 -5.15 -7.20 -10.79
N GLU A 115 -4.92 -6.11 -10.07
CA GLU A 115 -4.66 -4.81 -10.72
C GLU A 115 -3.32 -4.75 -11.44
N ALA A 116 -2.26 -5.34 -10.87
CA ALA A 116 -0.96 -5.42 -11.52
C ALA A 116 -1.04 -6.20 -12.84
N LYS A 117 -1.79 -7.31 -12.88
CA LYS A 117 -2.02 -8.07 -14.12
C LYS A 117 -2.79 -7.26 -15.17
N ARG A 118 -3.76 -6.46 -14.72
CA ARG A 118 -4.58 -5.62 -15.61
C ARG A 118 -3.79 -4.46 -16.21
N LEU A 119 -3.04 -3.75 -15.37
CA LEU A 119 -2.31 -2.54 -15.75
C LEU A 119 -0.94 -2.82 -16.34
N LYS A 120 -0.34 -3.97 -16.04
CA LYS A 120 1.04 -4.33 -16.39
C LYS A 120 2.04 -3.19 -16.10
N PRO A 121 2.07 -2.66 -14.87
CA PRO A 121 2.91 -1.52 -14.56
C PRO A 121 4.40 -1.91 -14.59
N ASP A 122 5.26 -1.02 -15.05
CA ASP A 122 6.71 -1.22 -15.01
C ASP A 122 7.24 -1.25 -13.56
N ALA A 123 6.60 -0.46 -12.69
CA ALA A 123 6.91 -0.41 -11.27
C ALA A 123 5.66 -0.39 -10.36
N VAL A 124 5.77 -1.03 -9.21
CA VAL A 124 4.80 -1.00 -8.11
C VAL A 124 5.46 -0.40 -6.87
N ILE A 125 4.91 0.72 -6.39
CA ILE A 125 5.33 1.36 -5.15
C ILE A 125 4.48 0.81 -3.99
N LEU A 126 5.14 0.10 -3.07
CA LEU A 126 4.54 -0.51 -1.89
C LEU A 126 4.94 0.23 -0.61
N PRO A 127 3.98 0.56 0.27
CA PRO A 127 4.30 0.94 1.65
C PRO A 127 5.14 -0.15 2.31
N SER A 128 6.13 0.23 3.13
CA SER A 128 6.98 -0.74 3.85
C SER A 128 6.19 -1.73 4.71
N GLN A 129 5.06 -1.29 5.27
CA GLN A 129 4.15 -2.14 6.04
C GLN A 129 3.45 -3.24 5.21
N LEU A 130 3.47 -3.15 3.87
CA LEU A 130 2.90 -4.12 2.93
C LEU A 130 3.96 -4.79 2.04
N MET A 131 5.24 -4.69 2.41
CA MET A 131 6.33 -5.19 1.57
C MET A 131 6.23 -6.69 1.27
N HIS A 132 5.59 -7.46 2.17
CA HIS A 132 5.35 -8.89 2.01
C HIS A 132 4.41 -9.23 0.86
N TRP A 133 3.71 -8.24 0.30
CA TRP A 133 2.94 -8.41 -0.93
C TRP A 133 3.81 -8.43 -2.19
N CYS A 134 5.12 -8.19 -2.10
CA CYS A 134 5.99 -8.27 -3.27
C CYS A 134 5.93 -9.67 -3.92
N GLU A 135 5.76 -10.73 -3.12
CA GLU A 135 5.74 -12.12 -3.57
C GLU A 135 4.56 -12.46 -4.48
N VAL A 136 3.49 -11.67 -4.46
CA VAL A 136 2.32 -11.92 -5.32
C VAL A 136 2.43 -11.30 -6.71
N LEU A 137 3.43 -10.43 -6.93
CA LEU A 137 3.68 -9.73 -8.19
C LEU A 137 4.51 -10.58 -9.15
N ASP A 138 4.45 -10.24 -10.43
CA ASP A 138 5.31 -10.85 -11.45
C ASP A 138 6.78 -10.43 -11.21
N PRO A 139 7.77 -11.33 -11.33
CA PRO A 139 9.17 -11.01 -11.13
C PRO A 139 9.73 -9.92 -12.06
N SER A 140 9.09 -9.68 -13.20
CA SER A 140 9.46 -8.61 -14.13
C SER A 140 9.04 -7.20 -13.67
N VAL A 141 8.12 -7.10 -12.70
CA VAL A 141 7.65 -5.83 -12.18
C VAL A 141 8.64 -5.31 -11.14
N THR A 142 9.12 -4.08 -11.34
CA THR A 142 9.98 -3.42 -10.36
C THR A 142 9.18 -3.09 -9.10
N VAL A 143 9.55 -3.67 -7.97
CA VAL A 143 8.94 -3.33 -6.67
C VAL A 143 9.80 -2.27 -5.97
N VAL A 144 9.20 -1.12 -5.69
CA VAL A 144 9.81 -0.01 -4.96
C VAL A 144 9.13 0.10 -3.60
N ILE A 145 9.91 0.10 -2.53
CA ILE A 145 9.36 0.28 -1.19
C ILE A 145 9.33 1.77 -0.86
N ASP A 146 8.18 2.34 -0.50
CA ASP A 146 7.95 3.77 -0.21
C ASP A 146 8.83 4.37 0.90
N ALA A 147 9.52 3.53 1.67
CA ALA A 147 10.54 3.97 2.63
C ALA A 147 11.94 4.15 2.00
N ALA A 148 12.16 3.63 0.80
CA ALA A 148 13.34 3.85 -0.02
C ALA A 148 13.15 5.12 -0.86
N ASP A 149 14.25 5.64 -1.42
CA ASP A 149 14.20 6.79 -2.31
C ASP A 149 13.51 6.39 -3.62
N VAL A 150 12.21 6.67 -3.70
CA VAL A 150 11.33 6.26 -4.80
C VAL A 150 11.84 6.81 -6.13
N LEU A 151 12.35 8.05 -6.18
CA LEU A 151 12.83 8.62 -7.43
C LEU A 151 14.11 7.92 -7.89
N THR A 152 15.05 7.70 -6.98
CA THR A 152 16.28 6.96 -7.30
C THR A 152 15.95 5.53 -7.76
N ASP A 153 15.08 4.82 -7.04
CA ASP A 153 14.74 3.43 -7.38
C ASP A 153 13.93 3.30 -8.67
N VAL A 154 13.01 4.22 -8.94
CA VAL A 154 12.21 4.21 -10.18
C VAL A 154 13.09 4.59 -11.37
N THR A 155 13.85 5.68 -11.29
CA THR A 155 14.68 6.15 -12.42
C THR A 155 15.89 5.28 -12.72
N ALA A 156 16.40 4.52 -11.75
CA ALA A 156 17.49 3.58 -11.99
C ALA A 156 17.03 2.26 -12.65
N ARG A 157 15.72 2.00 -12.69
CA ARG A 157 15.14 0.70 -13.07
C ARG A 157 14.15 0.77 -14.23
N LEU A 158 13.75 1.96 -14.65
CA LEU A 158 12.98 2.25 -15.86
C LEU A 158 13.91 2.73 -16.98
#